data_AF-A0A3D4BL93-F1
#
_entry.id   AF-A0A3D4BL93-F1
#
_cell.length_a   1.000
_cell.length_b   1.000
_cell.length_c   1.000
_cell.angle_alpha   90.00
_cell.angle_beta   90.00
_cell.angle_gamma   90.00
#
_symmetry.space_group_name_H-M   'P 1'
#
loop_
_entity.id
_entity.type
_entity.pdbx_description
1 polymer ?
#
loop_
_entity_poly.entity_id
_entity_poly.type
_entity_poly.pdbx_seq_one_letter_code
_entity_poly.pdbx_strand_id
1 'polypeptide(L)'
;FKDSILKSIENYGSNSSYFKYDSLMDLAYKSAKISNEDIVNSTRIYRNKLNFTSRDSIQEMCRVDQEPRKDASTYNQIEIVDSLNQIKLQHIFIKYGYPSEKLIGEFYIDSTFTDLSVIFLHTNREFRMNFLLPKVLDAVKKGQIYPELYSQSYDRFLEDTTGKQLYGSYNLTRAKQETEFTDKENIDSLRKSIGLPSRTYKRWRFKIKYERIKNK
;
A
#
# COMPACT_ATOMS: atom_id res chain seq x y z
N PHE A 1 21.56 -19.53 -10.71
CA PHE A 1 20.73 -18.93 -9.65
C PHE A 1 21.36 -17.71 -9.00
N LYS A 2 22.68 -17.70 -8.73
CA LYS A 2 23.37 -16.55 -8.11
C LYS A 2 22.99 -15.20 -8.73
N ASP A 3 23.24 -15.00 -10.02
CA ASP A 3 22.95 -13.72 -10.69
C ASP A 3 21.48 -13.29 -10.60
N SER A 4 20.54 -14.24 -10.73
CA SER A 4 19.10 -13.95 -10.62
C SER A 4 18.73 -13.46 -9.22
N ILE A 5 19.33 -14.07 -8.19
CA ILE A 5 19.09 -13.68 -6.81
C ILE A 5 19.72 -12.32 -6.51
N LEU A 6 20.96 -12.10 -6.94
CA LEU A 6 21.63 -10.80 -6.77
C LEU A 6 20.85 -9.69 -7.48
N LYS A 7 20.42 -9.91 -8.73
CA LYS A 7 19.53 -8.98 -9.45
C LYS A 7 18.21 -8.73 -8.73
N SER A 8 17.67 -9.74 -8.03
CA SER A 8 16.46 -9.57 -7.21
C SER A 8 16.72 -8.62 -6.04
N ILE A 9 17.85 -8.79 -5.35
CA ILE A 9 18.28 -7.91 -4.25
C ILE A 9 18.51 -6.48 -4.79
N GLU A 10 19.28 -6.34 -5.87
CA GLU A 10 19.68 -5.04 -6.46
C GLU A 10 18.52 -4.21 -7.00
N ASN A 11 17.45 -4.85 -7.47
CA ASN A 11 16.34 -4.16 -8.14
C ASN A 11 15.07 -4.05 -7.29
N TYR A 12 14.88 -4.96 -6.33
CA TYR A 12 13.65 -5.04 -5.54
C TYR A 12 13.89 -5.11 -4.03
N GLY A 13 15.14 -5.07 -3.57
CA GLY A 13 15.45 -5.12 -2.14
C GLY A 13 15.09 -6.45 -1.48
N SER A 14 14.99 -7.52 -2.26
CA SER A 14 14.77 -8.87 -1.72
C SER A 14 15.86 -9.20 -0.69
N ASN A 15 15.54 -10.03 0.29
CA ASN A 15 16.46 -10.43 1.35
C ASN A 15 16.34 -11.94 1.61
N SER A 16 17.25 -12.48 2.41
CA SER A 16 17.31 -13.92 2.69
C SER A 16 16.02 -14.47 3.32
N SER A 17 15.29 -13.67 4.12
CA SER A 17 14.02 -14.08 4.71
C SER A 17 12.94 -14.30 3.65
N TYR A 18 12.90 -13.48 2.60
CA TYR A 18 11.97 -13.68 1.48
C TYR A 18 12.22 -14.98 0.74
N PHE A 19 13.48 -15.30 0.45
CA PHE A 19 13.82 -16.55 -0.24
C PHE A 19 13.50 -17.78 0.61
N LYS A 20 13.67 -17.71 1.93
CA LYS A 20 13.37 -18.81 2.87
C LYS A 20 11.87 -19.11 3.01
N TYR A 21 10.99 -18.19 2.63
CA TYR A 21 9.55 -18.37 2.77
C TYR A 21 8.97 -19.37 1.76
N ASP A 22 9.58 -19.47 0.57
CA ASP A 22 9.17 -20.38 -0.49
C ASP A 22 10.19 -21.51 -0.63
N SER A 23 9.74 -22.76 -0.66
CA SER A 23 10.64 -23.92 -0.65
C SER A 23 11.53 -24.00 -1.89
N LEU A 24 11.04 -23.56 -3.06
CA LEU A 24 11.83 -23.54 -4.29
C LEU A 24 12.85 -22.40 -4.25
N MET A 25 12.45 -21.23 -3.76
CA MET A 25 13.37 -20.09 -3.61
C MET A 25 14.45 -20.36 -2.55
N ASP A 26 14.12 -21.04 -1.46
CA ASP A 26 15.08 -21.42 -0.42
C ASP A 26 16.12 -22.40 -0.96
N LEU A 27 15.70 -23.40 -1.73
CA LEU A 27 16.58 -24.31 -2.45
C LEU A 27 17.49 -23.57 -3.44
N ALA A 28 16.91 -22.68 -4.25
CA ALA A 28 17.66 -21.86 -5.19
C ALA A 28 18.71 -20.99 -4.48
N TYR A 29 18.34 -20.35 -3.36
CA TYR A 29 19.21 -19.52 -2.54
C TYR A 29 20.37 -20.32 -1.93
N LYS A 30 20.08 -21.48 -1.32
CA LYS A 30 21.10 -22.37 -0.75
C LYS A 30 22.06 -22.90 -1.82
N SER A 31 21.54 -23.27 -3.01
CA SER A 31 22.37 -23.78 -4.12
C SER A 31 23.26 -22.72 -4.77
N ALA A 32 22.89 -21.44 -4.67
CA ALA A 32 23.57 -20.35 -5.36
C ALA A 32 24.92 -19.96 -4.76
N LYS A 33 25.29 -20.49 -3.57
CA LYS A 33 26.56 -20.22 -2.88
C LYS A 33 26.90 -18.71 -2.80
N ILE A 34 25.90 -17.91 -2.45
CA ILE A 34 26.02 -16.46 -2.32
C ILE A 34 26.82 -16.12 -1.06
N SER A 35 27.86 -15.30 -1.19
CA SER A 35 28.64 -14.83 -0.05
C SER A 35 27.94 -13.67 0.66
N ASN A 36 28.34 -13.40 1.91
CA ASN A 36 27.85 -12.20 2.62
C ASN A 36 28.26 -10.91 1.89
N GLU A 37 29.43 -10.89 1.26
CA GLU A 37 29.91 -9.74 0.49
C GLU A 37 29.03 -9.47 -0.74
N ASP A 38 28.59 -10.52 -1.45
CA ASP A 38 27.66 -10.39 -2.58
C ASP A 38 26.35 -9.71 -2.13
N ILE A 39 25.81 -10.11 -0.97
CA ILE A 39 24.57 -9.56 -0.40
C ILE A 39 24.76 -8.10 -0.01
N VAL A 40 25.86 -7.77 0.68
CA VAL A 40 26.15 -6.39 1.11
C VAL A 40 26.30 -5.48 -0.10
N ASN A 41 27.04 -5.92 -1.13
CA ASN A 41 27.20 -5.15 -2.36
C ASN A 41 25.88 -4.94 -3.11
N SER A 42 25.10 -6.01 -3.29
CA SER A 42 23.79 -5.95 -3.95
C SER A 42 22.80 -5.06 -3.20
N THR A 43 22.79 -5.14 -1.88
CA THR A 43 21.96 -4.30 -1.01
C THR A 43 22.37 -2.83 -1.11
N ARG A 44 23.68 -2.54 -1.15
CA ARG A 44 24.19 -1.18 -1.35
C ARG A 44 23.76 -0.61 -2.70
N ILE A 45 23.84 -1.40 -3.77
CA ILE A 45 23.36 -1.00 -5.10
C ILE A 45 21.88 -0.65 -5.06
N TYR A 46 21.05 -1.48 -4.41
CA TYR A 46 19.63 -1.20 -4.24
C TYR A 46 19.38 0.10 -3.47
N ARG A 47 19.99 0.26 -2.30
CA ARG A 47 19.82 1.45 -1.45
C ARG A 47 20.20 2.75 -2.18
N ASN A 48 21.25 2.73 -2.99
CA ASN A 48 21.67 3.91 -3.75
C ASN A 48 20.68 4.35 -4.83
N LYS A 49 19.72 3.50 -5.21
CA LYS A 49 18.64 3.85 -6.17
C LYS A 49 17.44 4.51 -5.48
N LEU A 50 17.35 4.43 -4.16
CA LEU A 50 16.18 4.88 -3.41
C LEU A 50 16.19 6.38 -3.15
N ASN A 51 15.01 6.98 -3.17
CA ASN A 51 14.78 8.37 -2.80
C ASN A 51 14.45 8.46 -1.30
N PHE A 52 15.50 8.54 -0.47
CA PHE A 52 15.36 8.69 0.98
C PHE A 52 14.65 9.99 1.37
N THR A 53 14.83 11.09 0.62
CA THR A 53 14.11 12.34 0.91
C THR A 53 12.59 12.16 0.82
N SER A 54 12.09 11.48 -0.22
CA SER A 54 10.67 11.17 -0.33
C SER A 54 10.22 10.17 0.73
N ARG A 55 11.06 9.17 1.04
CA ARG A 55 10.81 8.20 2.11
C ARG A 55 10.60 8.89 3.46
N ASP A 56 11.56 9.71 3.87
CA ASP A 56 11.57 10.43 5.15
C ASP A 56 10.37 11.39 5.22
N SER A 57 10.05 12.07 4.11
CA SER A 57 8.86 12.92 4.03
C SER A 57 7.57 12.13 4.27
N ILE A 58 7.44 10.91 3.72
CA ILE A 58 6.25 10.07 3.90
C ILE A 58 6.16 9.55 5.33
N GLN A 59 7.27 9.07 5.89
CA GLN A 59 7.33 8.64 7.29
C GLN A 59 6.89 9.77 8.23
N GLU A 60 7.39 10.99 7.99
CA GLU A 60 7.00 12.16 8.77
C GLU A 60 5.51 12.48 8.59
N MET A 61 4.98 12.45 7.36
CA MET A 61 3.54 12.65 7.10
C MET A 61 2.68 11.66 7.90
N CYS A 62 3.03 10.37 7.88
CA CYS A 62 2.34 9.34 8.64
C CYS A 62 2.42 9.58 10.16
N ARG A 63 3.59 10.01 10.66
CA ARG A 63 3.79 10.31 12.08
C ARG A 63 2.94 11.51 12.52
N VAL A 64 3.02 12.63 11.80
CA VAL A 64 2.30 13.86 12.18
C VAL A 64 0.79 13.74 12.04
N ASP A 65 0.31 12.93 11.09
CA ASP A 65 -1.13 12.66 10.91
C ASP A 65 -1.76 12.03 12.16
N GLN A 66 -1.03 11.15 12.85
CA GLN A 66 -1.58 10.40 13.98
C GLN A 66 -1.54 11.17 15.30
N GLU A 67 -0.64 12.15 15.46
CA GLU A 67 -0.46 12.88 16.72
C GLU A 67 -1.71 13.66 17.19
N PRO A 68 -2.31 14.57 16.40
CA PRO A 68 -3.46 15.33 16.87
C PRO A 68 -4.68 14.42 17.11
N ARG A 69 -4.80 13.32 16.35
CA ARG A 69 -5.94 12.39 16.41
C ARG A 69 -6.04 11.58 17.71
N LYS A 70 -5.06 11.71 18.63
CA LYS A 70 -5.09 11.11 19.97
C LYS A 70 -6.02 11.85 20.94
N ASP A 71 -6.34 13.12 20.67
CA ASP A 71 -7.20 13.95 21.51
C ASP A 71 -8.30 14.64 20.68
N ALA A 72 -9.55 14.52 21.12
CA ALA A 72 -10.71 15.12 20.47
C ALA A 72 -10.70 16.66 20.48
N SER A 73 -9.89 17.29 21.35
CA SER A 73 -9.77 18.76 21.44
C SER A 73 -8.97 19.41 20.30
N THR A 74 -8.30 18.62 19.46
CA THR A 74 -7.31 19.11 18.49
C THR A 74 -7.85 19.27 17.07
N TYR A 75 -9.17 19.39 16.89
CA TYR A 75 -9.81 19.40 15.56
C TYR A 75 -9.15 20.36 14.56
N ASN A 76 -8.84 21.59 14.98
CA ASN A 76 -8.17 22.58 14.12
C ASN A 76 -6.74 22.14 13.72
N GLN A 77 -6.05 21.37 14.55
CA GLN A 77 -4.72 20.83 14.23
C GLN A 77 -4.81 19.71 13.19
N ILE A 78 -5.89 18.91 13.22
CA ILE A 78 -6.14 17.86 12.23
C ILE A 78 -6.23 18.47 10.83
N GLU A 79 -7.06 19.51 10.63
CA GLU A 79 -7.24 20.14 9.31
C GLU A 79 -5.94 20.75 8.76
N ILE A 80 -5.14 21.35 9.65
CA ILE A 80 -3.82 21.91 9.30
C ILE A 80 -2.89 20.79 8.84
N VAL A 81 -2.81 19.70 9.60
CA VAL A 81 -1.95 18.55 9.27
C VAL A 81 -2.39 17.89 7.96
N ASP A 82 -3.68 17.67 7.76
CA ASP A 82 -4.24 17.09 6.53
C ASP A 82 -3.89 17.98 5.31
N SER A 83 -4.05 19.29 5.45
CA SER A 83 -3.69 20.25 4.40
C SER A 83 -2.20 20.25 4.06
N LEU A 84 -1.32 20.23 5.07
CA LEU A 84 0.13 20.14 4.87
C LEU A 84 0.54 18.82 4.22
N ASN A 85 -0.08 17.71 4.63
CA ASN A 85 0.16 16.39 4.05
C ASN A 85 -0.27 16.35 2.58
N GLN A 86 -1.38 16.98 2.19
CA GLN A 86 -1.78 17.08 0.78
C GLN A 86 -0.74 17.82 -0.07
N ILE A 87 -0.18 18.93 0.42
CA ILE A 87 0.84 19.70 -0.30
C ILE A 87 2.09 18.84 -0.52
N LYS A 88 2.57 18.17 0.54
CA LYS A 88 3.72 17.25 0.44
C LYS A 88 3.44 16.10 -0.53
N LEU A 89 2.25 15.50 -0.43
CA LEU A 89 1.82 14.41 -1.29
C LEU A 89 1.78 14.84 -2.75
N GLN A 90 1.18 16.00 -3.04
CA GLN A 90 1.10 16.58 -4.37
C GLN A 90 2.49 16.80 -4.96
N HIS A 91 3.40 17.38 -4.17
CA HIS A 91 4.78 17.61 -4.60
C HIS A 91 5.51 16.30 -4.93
N ILE A 92 5.37 15.25 -4.10
CA ILE A 92 5.96 13.93 -4.37
C ILE A 92 5.40 13.34 -5.67
N PHE A 93 4.08 13.37 -5.84
CA PHE A 93 3.42 12.82 -7.04
C PHE A 93 3.78 13.57 -8.32
N ILE A 94 3.85 14.90 -8.29
CA ILE A 94 4.22 15.72 -9.45
C ILE A 94 5.68 15.45 -9.83
N LYS A 95 6.57 15.39 -8.85
CA LYS A 95 8.01 15.29 -9.10
C LYS A 95 8.48 13.88 -9.45
N TYR A 96 7.91 12.86 -8.82
CA TYR A 96 8.43 11.50 -8.91
C TYR A 96 7.37 10.44 -9.32
N GLY A 97 6.10 10.82 -9.45
CA GLY A 97 5.01 9.87 -9.60
C GLY A 97 4.62 9.19 -8.29
N TYR A 98 3.94 8.04 -8.37
CA TYR A 98 3.57 7.29 -7.16
C TYR A 98 4.83 6.78 -6.44
N PRO A 99 5.00 7.06 -5.14
CA PRO A 99 6.17 6.64 -4.37
C PRO A 99 6.09 5.16 -4.00
N SER A 100 6.18 4.30 -5.01
CA SER A 100 6.21 2.84 -4.85
C SER A 100 7.45 2.37 -4.08
N GLU A 101 7.42 1.12 -3.62
CA GLU A 101 8.57 0.41 -3.03
C GLU A 101 9.83 0.48 -3.91
N LYS A 102 9.67 0.52 -5.24
CA LYS A 102 10.80 0.69 -6.17
C LYS A 102 11.49 2.06 -6.03
N LEU A 103 10.74 3.10 -5.67
CA LEU A 103 11.26 4.47 -5.52
C LEU A 103 11.77 4.72 -4.10
N ILE A 104 10.99 4.36 -3.07
CA ILE A 104 11.25 4.75 -1.68
C ILE A 104 11.69 3.57 -0.79
N GLY A 105 11.69 2.36 -1.31
CA GLY A 105 12.07 1.15 -0.60
C GLY A 105 10.97 0.57 0.27
N GLU A 106 11.19 -0.68 0.65
CA GLU A 106 10.31 -1.49 1.50
C GLU A 106 10.45 -1.17 3.00
N PHE A 107 9.56 -1.73 3.83
CA PHE A 107 9.64 -1.63 5.30
C PHE A 107 11.01 -2.02 5.86
N TYR A 108 11.62 -3.10 5.34
CA TYR A 108 12.87 -3.67 5.86
C TYR A 108 14.12 -2.80 5.66
N ILE A 109 14.01 -1.67 4.94
CA ILE A 109 15.12 -0.72 4.76
C ILE A 109 15.59 -0.11 6.08
N ASP A 110 14.64 0.18 6.98
CA ASP A 110 14.85 0.85 8.27
C ASP A 110 13.80 0.47 9.34
N SER A 111 12.94 -0.52 9.05
CA SER A 111 11.83 -0.96 9.91
C SER A 111 10.76 0.10 10.19
N THR A 112 10.50 0.98 9.22
CA THR A 112 9.44 2.00 9.32
C THR A 112 8.41 1.85 8.21
N PHE A 113 7.17 2.23 8.52
CA PHE A 113 6.07 2.22 7.56
C PHE A 113 6.13 3.43 6.64
N THR A 114 5.93 3.18 5.35
CA THR A 114 5.79 4.19 4.29
C THR A 114 4.43 4.07 3.59
N ASP A 115 3.46 3.47 4.28
CA ASP A 115 2.12 3.24 3.76
C ASP A 115 1.32 4.54 3.73
N LEU A 116 0.88 4.93 2.54
CA LEU A 116 0.07 6.12 2.30
C LEU A 116 -1.44 5.88 2.45
N SER A 117 -1.88 4.65 2.74
CA SER A 117 -3.30 4.27 2.83
C SER A 117 -4.10 5.22 3.73
N VAL A 118 -3.58 5.52 4.92
CA VAL A 118 -4.23 6.43 5.88
C VAL A 118 -4.24 7.87 5.37
N ILE A 119 -3.12 8.36 4.83
CA ILE A 119 -3.02 9.71 4.29
C ILE A 119 -4.02 9.93 3.15
N PHE A 120 -4.21 8.93 2.27
CA PHE A 120 -5.18 9.00 1.18
C PHE A 120 -6.63 9.10 1.67
N LEU A 121 -6.94 8.51 2.83
CA LEU A 121 -8.27 8.61 3.44
C LEU A 121 -8.50 9.99 4.07
N HIS A 122 -7.46 10.70 4.49
CA HIS A 122 -7.56 11.99 5.17
C HIS A 122 -7.47 13.21 4.25
N THR A 123 -7.35 13.03 2.94
CA THR A 123 -7.42 14.16 2.00
C THR A 123 -8.84 14.73 1.90
N ASN A 124 -8.97 16.04 1.70
CA ASN A 124 -10.24 16.67 1.39
C ASN A 124 -10.83 16.19 0.05
N ARG A 125 -12.15 16.41 -0.12
CA ARG A 125 -12.92 15.91 -1.26
C ARG A 125 -12.40 16.39 -2.62
N GLU A 126 -12.08 17.68 -2.72
CA GLU A 126 -11.66 18.30 -3.98
C GLU A 126 -10.31 17.75 -4.43
N PHE A 127 -9.33 17.73 -3.53
CA PHE A 127 -8.01 17.15 -3.79
C PHE A 127 -8.12 15.67 -4.15
N ARG A 128 -8.94 14.91 -3.40
CA ARG A 128 -9.12 13.48 -3.61
C ARG A 128 -9.63 13.19 -5.03
N MET A 129 -10.69 13.89 -5.46
CA MET A 129 -11.33 13.65 -6.74
C MET A 129 -10.49 14.16 -7.92
N ASN A 130 -9.95 15.37 -7.81
CA ASN A 130 -9.33 16.06 -8.95
C ASN A 130 -7.85 15.71 -9.12
N PHE A 131 -7.17 15.32 -8.05
CA PHE A 131 -5.74 15.02 -8.07
C PHE A 131 -5.42 13.57 -7.69
N LEU A 132 -5.82 13.14 -6.49
CA LEU A 132 -5.34 11.86 -5.93
C LEU A 132 -5.85 10.66 -6.73
N LEU A 133 -7.17 10.52 -6.87
CA LEU A 133 -7.79 9.34 -7.50
C LEU A 133 -7.30 9.11 -8.94
N PRO A 134 -7.20 10.13 -9.82
CA PRO A 134 -6.63 9.95 -11.15
C PRO A 134 -5.18 9.42 -11.12
N LYS A 135 -4.34 9.93 -10.21
CA LYS A 135 -2.94 9.50 -10.10
C LYS A 135 -2.79 8.10 -9.52
N VAL A 136 -3.58 7.76 -8.51
CA VAL A 136 -3.56 6.42 -7.92
C VAL A 136 -4.10 5.38 -8.92
N LEU A 137 -5.14 5.69 -9.68
CA LEU A 137 -5.65 4.80 -10.73
C LEU A 137 -4.59 4.55 -11.83
N ASP A 138 -3.87 5.58 -12.24
CA ASP A 138 -2.75 5.45 -13.18
C ASP A 138 -1.64 4.55 -12.61
N ALA A 139 -1.30 4.70 -11.32
CA ALA A 139 -0.34 3.84 -10.65
C ALA A 139 -0.81 2.37 -10.56
N VAL A 140 -2.12 2.14 -10.32
CA VAL A 140 -2.72 0.79 -10.34
C VAL A 140 -2.56 0.17 -11.72
N LYS A 141 -2.91 0.91 -12.79
CA LYS A 141 -2.79 0.44 -14.19
C LYS A 141 -1.35 0.10 -14.57
N LYS A 142 -0.36 0.77 -13.96
CA LYS A 142 1.07 0.52 -14.14
C LYS A 142 1.63 -0.58 -13.23
N GLY A 143 0.80 -1.19 -12.38
CA GLY A 143 1.22 -2.22 -11.43
C GLY A 143 2.15 -1.70 -10.33
N GLN A 144 2.10 -0.41 -10.01
CA GLN A 144 2.95 0.23 -9.00
C GLN A 144 2.35 0.20 -7.59
N ILE A 145 1.05 -0.08 -7.50
CA ILE A 145 0.29 -0.11 -6.26
C ILE A 145 -0.86 -1.13 -6.37
N TYR A 146 -1.24 -1.72 -5.24
CA TYR A 146 -2.39 -2.60 -5.16
C TYR A 146 -3.71 -1.82 -5.40
N PRO A 147 -4.68 -2.39 -6.12
CA PRO A 147 -5.96 -1.75 -6.40
C PRO A 147 -6.80 -1.47 -5.15
N GLU A 148 -6.52 -2.16 -4.04
CA GLU A 148 -7.14 -1.91 -2.74
C GLU A 148 -7.02 -0.44 -2.31
N LEU A 149 -5.85 0.18 -2.47
CA LEU A 149 -5.62 1.57 -2.04
C LEU A 149 -6.49 2.54 -2.86
N TYR A 150 -6.57 2.37 -4.18
CA TYR A 150 -7.47 3.15 -5.02
C TYR A 150 -8.93 2.99 -4.57
N SER A 151 -9.37 1.73 -4.44
CA SER A 151 -10.77 1.43 -4.13
C SER A 151 -11.21 1.96 -2.77
N GLN A 152 -10.33 1.92 -1.76
CA GLN A 152 -10.60 2.49 -0.44
C GLN A 152 -10.80 4.00 -0.48
N SER A 153 -9.91 4.72 -1.17
CA SER A 153 -10.04 6.18 -1.31
C SER A 153 -11.26 6.56 -2.14
N TYR A 154 -11.58 5.78 -3.18
CA TYR A 154 -12.76 6.04 -4.01
C TYR A 154 -14.06 5.79 -3.25
N ASP A 155 -14.15 4.68 -2.52
CA ASP A 155 -15.31 4.37 -1.70
C ASP A 155 -15.46 5.36 -0.54
N ARG A 156 -14.36 5.86 0.03
CA ARG A 156 -14.42 6.96 1.00
C ARG A 156 -15.01 8.23 0.39
N PHE A 157 -14.59 8.60 -0.81
CA PHE A 157 -15.19 9.73 -1.52
C PHE A 157 -16.69 9.53 -1.78
N LEU A 158 -17.10 8.34 -2.22
CA LEU A 158 -18.53 8.07 -2.45
C LEU A 158 -19.33 8.07 -1.15
N GLU A 159 -18.76 7.57 -0.06
CA GLU A 159 -19.41 7.59 1.24
C GLU A 159 -19.61 9.03 1.73
N ASP A 160 -18.58 9.88 1.67
CA ASP A 160 -18.65 11.30 2.05
C ASP A 160 -19.71 12.09 1.24
N THR A 161 -20.13 11.58 0.08
CA THR A 161 -20.95 12.33 -0.90
C THR A 161 -22.35 11.75 -1.14
N THR A 162 -22.50 10.45 -0.94
CA THR A 162 -23.74 9.71 -1.24
C THR A 162 -24.12 8.71 -0.17
N GLY A 163 -23.24 8.42 0.80
CA GLY A 163 -23.42 7.34 1.76
C GLY A 163 -23.32 5.93 1.15
N LYS A 164 -22.78 5.79 -0.07
CA LYS A 164 -22.64 4.51 -0.79
C LYS A 164 -21.18 4.18 -1.08
N GLN A 165 -20.93 2.93 -1.47
CA GLN A 165 -19.64 2.44 -1.97
C GLN A 165 -19.78 1.83 -3.36
N LEU A 166 -18.73 1.87 -4.17
CA LEU A 166 -18.69 1.21 -5.47
C LEU A 166 -18.01 -0.16 -5.38
N TYR A 167 -16.87 -0.24 -4.69
CA TYR A 167 -16.07 -1.47 -4.63
C TYR A 167 -16.27 -2.25 -3.31
N GLY A 168 -16.82 -1.61 -2.29
CA GLY A 168 -17.01 -2.21 -0.97
C GLY A 168 -15.68 -2.44 -0.24
N SER A 169 -14.72 -1.55 -0.44
CA SER A 169 -13.37 -1.64 0.09
C SER A 169 -13.16 -0.72 1.30
N TYR A 170 -14.01 0.28 1.51
CA TYR A 170 -13.93 1.18 2.67
C TYR A 170 -14.73 0.62 3.85
N ASN A 171 -14.07 0.15 4.90
CA ASN A 171 -14.75 -0.35 6.09
C ASN A 171 -14.67 0.68 7.22
N LEU A 172 -15.80 1.30 7.55
CA LEU A 172 -15.96 2.04 8.79
C LEU A 172 -16.11 1.02 9.93
N THR A 173 -15.01 0.69 10.62
CA THR A 173 -15.06 -0.15 11.84
C THR A 173 -15.95 0.45 12.95
N ARG A 174 -16.33 1.74 12.84
CA ARG A 174 -17.21 2.45 13.79
C ARG A 174 -18.68 2.54 13.39
N ALA A 175 -19.04 2.33 12.13
CA ALA A 175 -20.45 2.40 11.71
C ALA A 175 -21.06 1.00 11.84
N LYS A 176 -21.97 0.82 12.81
CA LYS A 176 -22.78 -0.41 12.95
C LYS A 176 -23.76 -0.64 11.77
N GLN A 177 -23.63 0.12 10.69
CA GLN A 177 -24.43 -0.01 9.48
C GLN A 177 -23.52 -0.41 8.33
N GLU A 178 -23.90 -1.48 7.61
CA GLU A 178 -23.30 -1.81 6.33
C GLU A 178 -23.58 -0.65 5.37
N THR A 179 -22.55 0.00 4.84
CA THR A 179 -22.70 1.02 3.80
C THR A 179 -23.33 0.38 2.57
N GLU A 180 -24.31 1.07 1.96
CA GLU A 180 -24.99 0.56 0.77
C GLU A 180 -24.05 0.53 -0.44
N PHE A 181 -24.25 -0.42 -1.34
CA PHE A 181 -23.52 -0.46 -2.61
C PHE A 181 -24.26 0.31 -3.69
N THR A 182 -23.50 0.98 -4.55
CA THR A 182 -24.04 1.63 -5.75
C THR A 182 -24.69 0.60 -6.67
N ASP A 183 -24.06 -0.56 -6.83
CA ASP A 183 -24.58 -1.71 -7.56
C ASP A 183 -24.18 -2.99 -6.83
N LYS A 184 -25.12 -3.52 -6.04
CA LYS A 184 -24.89 -4.72 -5.23
C LYS A 184 -24.77 -5.98 -6.09
N GLU A 185 -25.47 -6.04 -7.22
CA GLU A 185 -25.55 -7.24 -8.06
C GLU A 185 -24.26 -7.41 -8.87
N ASN A 186 -23.63 -6.30 -9.29
CA ASN A 186 -22.43 -6.32 -10.12
C ASN A 186 -21.13 -6.01 -9.35
N ILE A 187 -21.15 -6.04 -8.01
CA ILE A 187 -19.99 -5.65 -7.19
C ILE A 187 -18.72 -6.43 -7.54
N ASP A 188 -18.80 -7.74 -7.77
CA ASP A 188 -17.62 -8.55 -8.09
C ASP A 188 -17.09 -8.24 -9.51
N SER A 189 -17.97 -7.86 -10.45
CA SER A 189 -17.58 -7.38 -11.78
C SER A 189 -16.86 -6.03 -11.70
N LEU A 190 -17.39 -5.10 -10.89
CA LEU A 190 -16.76 -3.80 -10.62
C LEU A 190 -15.39 -3.98 -9.96
N ARG A 191 -15.28 -4.84 -8.94
CA ARG A 191 -14.02 -5.18 -8.28
C ARG A 191 -13.00 -5.75 -9.28
N LYS A 192 -13.43 -6.70 -10.12
CA LYS A 192 -12.59 -7.29 -11.16
C LYS A 192 -12.08 -6.24 -12.16
N SER A 193 -12.86 -5.22 -12.48
CA SER A 193 -12.47 -4.17 -13.45
C SER A 193 -11.19 -3.40 -13.08
N ILE A 194 -10.87 -3.34 -11.78
CA ILE A 194 -9.64 -2.73 -11.27
C ILE A 194 -8.64 -3.74 -10.72
N GLY A 195 -8.88 -5.05 -10.90
CA GLY A 195 -7.98 -6.12 -10.43
C GLY A 195 -8.18 -6.55 -8.98
N LEU A 196 -9.28 -6.15 -8.32
CA LEU A 196 -9.61 -6.67 -6.99
C LEU A 196 -10.19 -8.09 -7.07
N PRO A 197 -9.93 -8.93 -6.05
CA PRO A 197 -10.61 -10.22 -5.91
C PRO A 197 -12.09 -10.02 -5.55
N SER A 198 -12.91 -11.06 -5.76
CA SER A 198 -14.30 -11.07 -5.30
C SER A 198 -14.40 -10.81 -3.80
N ARG A 199 -15.51 -10.23 -3.35
CA ARG A 199 -15.68 -9.82 -1.95
C ARG A 199 -15.59 -11.02 -0.98
N THR A 200 -16.03 -12.18 -1.43
CA THR A 200 -16.04 -13.43 -0.65
C THR A 200 -14.71 -14.18 -0.68
N TYR A 201 -13.76 -13.80 -1.54
CA TYR A 201 -12.50 -14.53 -1.73
C TYR A 201 -11.69 -14.67 -0.44
N LYS A 202 -11.51 -13.58 0.34
CA LYS A 202 -10.75 -13.64 1.60
C LYS A 202 -11.41 -14.64 2.58
N ARG A 203 -12.73 -14.57 2.74
CA ARG A 203 -13.50 -15.48 3.61
C ARG A 203 -13.36 -16.94 3.16
N TRP A 204 -13.48 -17.20 1.87
CA TRP A 204 -13.28 -18.53 1.28
C TRP A 204 -11.85 -19.05 1.52
N ARG A 205 -10.82 -18.24 1.23
CA ARG A 205 -9.41 -18.59 1.42
C ARG A 205 -9.10 -18.93 2.87
N PHE A 206 -9.61 -18.14 3.82
CA PHE A 206 -9.45 -18.40 5.25
C PHE A 206 -10.09 -19.72 5.65
N LYS A 207 -11.33 -19.99 5.21
CA LYS A 207 -12.02 -21.26 5.49
C LYS A 207 -11.17 -22.47 5.07
N ILE A 208 -10.66 -22.48 3.82
CA ILE A 208 -9.80 -23.56 3.33
C ILE A 208 -8.51 -23.69 4.14
N LYS A 209 -7.85 -22.57 4.47
CA LYS A 209 -6.59 -22.60 5.23
C LYS A 209 -6.79 -23.17 6.63
N TYR A 210 -7.85 -22.78 7.33
CA TYR A 210 -8.13 -23.25 8.69
C TYR A 210 -8.65 -24.70 8.74
N GLU A 211 -9.46 -25.12 7.76
CA GLU A 211 -9.88 -26.53 7.64
C GLU A 211 -8.68 -27.45 7.42
N ARG A 212 -7.68 -27.02 6.65
CA ARG A 212 -6.43 -27.78 6.47
C ARG A 212 -5.55 -27.86 7.71
N ILE A 213 -5.65 -26.90 8.65
CA ILE A 213 -4.91 -26.92 9.91
C ILE A 213 -5.59 -27.85 10.93
N LYS A 214 -6.92 -27.96 10.92
CA LYS A 214 -7.65 -28.89 11.80
C LYS A 214 -7.47 -30.36 11.43
N ASN A 215 -7.14 -30.64 10.17
CA ASN A 215 -6.98 -32.00 9.62
C ASN A 215 -5.51 -32.43 9.50
N LYS A 216 -4.60 -31.76 10.20
CA LYS A 216 -3.17 -32.12 10.35
C LYS A 216 -2.88 -32.34 11.82
#